data_AF-A0A1V5NE57-F1
#
_entry.id   AF-A0A1V5NE57-F1
#
_cell.length_a   1.000
_cell.length_b   1.000
_cell.length_c   1.000
_cell.angle_alpha   90.00
_cell.angle_beta   90.00
_cell.angle_gamma   90.00
#
_symmetry.space_group_name_H-M   'P 1'
#
loop_
_entity.id
_entity.type
_entity.pdbx_description
1 polymer ?
#
loop_
_entity_poly.entity_id
_entity_poly.type
_entity_poly.pdbx_seq_one_letter_code
_entity_poly.pdbx_strand_id
1 'polypeptide(L)'
;MRKNCVCLVLAVCLFSNISFGDLNQSKDEIIDFINKGQTESAANGVNQIIERYSKDSFLAESLFWIAWSYGWNGKIEEESKLYRKIIDEYSESSIAGQSRMCLN
;
A
#
# COMPACT_ATOMS: atom_id res chain seq x y z
N MET A 1 35.79 -13.57 -0.91
CA MET A 1 35.76 -13.14 -2.32
C MET A 1 34.57 -13.78 -3.02
N ARG A 2 33.57 -12.99 -3.43
CA ARG A 2 32.74 -13.18 -4.64
C ARG A 2 31.96 -11.87 -4.82
N LYS A 3 32.47 -11.03 -5.72
CA LYS A 3 31.83 -9.79 -6.16
C LYS A 3 31.07 -10.07 -7.46
N ASN A 4 29.94 -9.39 -7.62
CA ASN A 4 29.29 -9.01 -8.89
C ASN A 4 28.50 -10.07 -9.67
N CYS A 5 27.17 -9.99 -9.50
CA CYS A 5 26.09 -10.04 -10.49
C CYS A 5 24.83 -9.67 -9.68
N VAL A 6 24.26 -8.47 -9.66
CA VAL A 6 23.86 -7.56 -10.73
C VAL A 6 23.76 -6.14 -10.13
N CYS A 7 24.36 -5.16 -10.82
CA CYS A 7 24.24 -3.73 -10.57
C CYS A 7 23.05 -3.22 -11.41
N LEU A 8 22.03 -2.55 -10.81
CA LEU A 8 21.18 -1.47 -11.40
C LEU A 8 19.82 -1.18 -10.71
N VAL A 9 19.64 -1.42 -9.40
CA VAL A 9 18.53 -0.77 -8.66
C VAL A 9 19.03 0.03 -7.44
N LEU A 10 20.35 0.22 -7.33
CA LEU A 10 20.95 1.16 -6.40
C LEU A 10 20.91 2.56 -7.01
N ALA A 11 19.79 3.29 -6.92
CA ALA A 11 19.82 4.73 -7.22
C ALA A 11 18.72 5.64 -6.63
N VAL A 12 17.68 5.17 -5.90
CA VAL A 12 16.68 6.11 -5.34
C VAL A 12 16.28 5.87 -3.87
N CYS A 13 16.58 4.73 -3.25
CA CYS A 13 16.11 4.47 -1.87
C CYS A 13 16.93 5.15 -0.75
N LEU A 14 17.63 6.26 -1.03
CA LEU A 14 18.36 7.03 -0.02
C LEU A 14 17.53 8.17 0.58
N PHE A 15 16.24 8.01 0.89
CA PHE A 15 15.54 8.88 1.85
C PHE A 15 14.30 8.17 2.41
N SER A 16 14.48 7.33 3.42
CA SER A 16 13.66 7.27 4.64
C SER A 16 14.05 6.00 5.42
N ASN A 17 14.61 6.21 6.61
CA ASN A 17 14.83 5.16 7.61
C ASN A 17 13.47 4.64 8.10
N ILE A 18 12.78 3.84 7.31
CA ILE A 18 11.67 3.03 7.79
C ILE A 18 12.16 1.59 7.79
N SER A 19 12.37 1.06 9.00
CA SER A 19 12.60 -0.35 9.22
C SER A 19 11.32 -1.09 8.84
N PHE A 20 11.20 -1.49 7.58
CA PHE A 20 10.01 -2.19 7.10
C PHE A 20 9.86 -3.53 7.83
N GLY A 21 8.79 -3.65 8.61
CA GLY A 21 8.35 -4.91 9.20
C GLY A 21 7.74 -5.86 8.17
N ASP A 22 6.91 -6.79 8.64
CA ASP A 22 6.03 -7.54 7.73
C ASP A 22 4.94 -6.63 7.13
N LEU A 23 4.18 -7.15 6.17
CA LEU A 23 3.10 -6.41 5.50
C LEU A 23 2.09 -5.82 6.49
N ASN A 24 1.80 -6.50 7.61
CA ASN A 24 0.85 -6.00 8.61
C ASN A 24 1.42 -4.79 9.34
N GLN A 25 2.69 -4.84 9.75
CA GLN A 25 3.34 -3.69 10.37
C GLN A 25 3.36 -2.49 9.41
N SER A 26 3.71 -2.69 8.14
CA SER A 26 3.73 -1.59 7.16
C SER A 26 2.35 -0.99 6.92
N LYS A 27 1.30 -1.83 6.89
CA LYS A 27 -0.10 -1.38 6.81
C LYS A 27 -0.48 -0.54 8.03
N ASP A 28 -0.11 -0.96 9.23
CA ASP A 28 -0.44 -0.24 10.47
C ASP A 28 0.27 1.13 10.52
N GLU A 29 1.52 1.22 10.07
CA GLU A 29 2.25 2.48 9.91
C GLU A 29 1.57 3.43 8.91
N ILE A 30 1.07 2.91 7.78
CA ILE A 30 0.33 3.71 6.80
C ILE A 30 -0.95 4.26 7.41
N ILE A 31 -1.70 3.44 8.15
CA ILE A 31 -2.93 3.87 8.82
C ILE A 31 -2.64 4.94 9.87
N ASP A 32 -1.54 4.81 10.62
CA ASP A 32 -1.09 5.86 11.55
C ASP A 32 -0.79 7.18 10.85
N PHE A 33 -0.14 7.17 9.68
CA PHE A 33 0.05 8.37 8.87
C PHE A 33 -1.28 9.00 8.42
N ILE A 34 -2.27 8.18 8.03
CA ILE A 34 -3.60 8.66 7.65
C ILE A 34 -4.26 9.38 8.82
N ASN A 35 -4.25 8.77 10.01
CA ASN A 35 -4.85 9.34 11.21
C ASN A 35 -4.16 10.64 11.66
N LYS A 36 -2.87 10.81 11.35
CA LYS A 36 -2.11 12.05 11.58
C LYS A 36 -2.33 13.11 10.49
N GLY A 37 -3.07 12.79 9.43
CA GLY A 37 -3.25 13.66 8.26
C GLY A 37 -2.01 13.78 7.37
N GLN A 38 -1.02 12.89 7.54
CA GLN A 38 0.22 12.87 6.77
C GLN A 38 0.00 12.12 5.45
N THR A 39 -0.83 12.69 4.57
CA THR A 39 -1.28 12.06 3.32
C THR A 39 -0.12 11.68 2.39
N GLU A 40 0.94 12.49 2.31
CA GLU A 40 2.11 12.18 1.49
C GLU A 40 2.87 10.94 2.00
N SER A 41 3.12 10.87 3.31
CA SER A 41 3.75 9.69 3.93
C SER A 41 2.91 8.43 3.73
N ALA A 42 1.59 8.54 3.90
CA ALA A 42 0.67 7.43 3.68
C ALA A 42 0.69 6.96 2.21
N ALA A 43 0.65 7.88 1.24
CA ALA A 43 0.73 7.56 -0.18
C ALA A 43 2.06 6.89 -0.54
N ASN A 44 3.18 7.40 0.01
CA ASN A 44 4.49 6.79 -0.17
C ASN A 44 4.55 5.38 0.43
N GLY A 45 4.02 5.17 1.63
CA GLY A 45 3.94 3.84 2.24
C GLY A 45 3.10 2.86 1.42
N VAL A 46 1.96 3.30 0.88
CA VAL A 46 1.13 2.50 -0.03
C VAL A 46 1.93 2.04 -1.26
N ASN A 47 2.65 2.95 -1.91
CA ASN A 47 3.48 2.60 -3.07
C ASN A 47 4.57 1.58 -2.70
N GLN A 48 5.20 1.72 -1.53
CA GLN A 48 6.23 0.80 -1.06
C GLN A 48 5.68 -0.60 -0.78
N ILE A 49 4.52 -0.74 -0.11
CA ILE A 49 3.94 -2.07 0.14
C ILE A 49 3.51 -2.75 -1.16
N ILE A 50 3.03 -1.99 -2.15
CA ILE A 50 2.67 -2.53 -3.47
C ILE A 50 3.91 -3.07 -4.18
N GLU A 51 4.99 -2.28 -4.22
CA GLU A 51 6.23 -2.70 -4.87
C GLU A 51 6.81 -3.96 -4.21
N ARG A 52 6.86 -3.96 -2.88
CA ARG A 52 7.55 -4.99 -2.10
C ARG A 52 6.76 -6.28 -1.95
N TYR A 53 5.44 -6.18 -1.78
CA TYR A 53 4.56 -7.30 -1.49
C TYR A 53 3.60 -7.62 -2.64
N SER A 54 3.91 -7.20 -3.88
CA SER A 54 3.10 -7.44 -5.08
C SER A 54 2.67 -8.89 -5.32
N LYS A 55 3.39 -9.88 -4.75
CA LYS A 55 3.08 -11.31 -4.85
C LYS A 55 2.46 -11.91 -3.58
N ASP A 56 2.29 -11.10 -2.54
CA ASP A 56 1.68 -11.52 -1.28
C ASP A 56 0.15 -11.58 -1.44
N SER A 57 -0.45 -12.71 -1.08
CA SER A 57 -1.90 -12.92 -1.17
C SER A 57 -2.71 -11.98 -0.27
N PHE A 58 -2.10 -11.43 0.78
CA PHE A 58 -2.74 -10.51 1.73
C PHE A 58 -2.57 -9.04 1.36
N LEU A 59 -1.84 -8.73 0.28
CA LEU A 59 -1.65 -7.34 -0.14
C LEU A 59 -2.98 -6.67 -0.49
N ALA A 60 -3.85 -7.34 -1.27
CA ALA A 60 -5.16 -6.81 -1.63
C ALA A 60 -6.00 -6.44 -0.39
N GLU A 61 -6.01 -7.33 0.62
CA GLU A 61 -6.70 -7.10 1.89
C GLU A 61 -6.10 -5.91 2.67
N SER A 62 -4.77 -5.80 2.70
CA SER A 62 -4.10 -4.67 3.36
C SER A 62 -4.44 -3.33 2.69
N LEU A 63 -4.45 -3.29 1.35
CA LEU A 63 -4.87 -2.11 0.60
C LEU A 63 -6.33 -1.76 0.86
N PHE A 64 -7.21 -2.74 1.04
CA PHE A 64 -8.61 -2.51 1.40
C PHE A 64 -8.73 -1.82 2.76
N TRP A 65 -8.02 -2.30 3.78
CA TRP A 65 -8.04 -1.68 5.11
C TRP A 65 -7.48 -0.25 5.11
N ILE A 66 -6.47 0.01 4.29
CA ILE A 66 -5.93 1.36 4.09
C ILE A 66 -6.97 2.24 3.39
N ALA A 67 -7.65 1.74 2.35
CA ALA A 67 -8.68 2.47 1.62
C ALA A 67 -9.84 2.86 2.54
N TRP A 68 -10.29 1.88 3.35
CA TRP A 68 -11.28 2.08 4.38
C TRP A 68 -10.84 3.17 5.37
N SER A 69 -9.60 3.14 5.85
CA SER A 69 -9.06 4.18 6.76
C SER A 69 -9.05 5.58 6.13
N TYR A 70 -8.75 5.70 4.84
CA TYR A 70 -8.86 6.97 4.11
C TYR A 70 -10.31 7.50 4.14
N GLY A 71 -11.30 6.65 3.86
CA GLY A 71 -12.72 7.03 3.90
C GLY A 71 -13.15 7.54 5.27
N TRP A 72 -12.74 6.85 6.35
CA TRP A 72 -13.01 7.27 7.73
C TRP A 72 -12.38 8.63 8.10
N ASN A 73 -11.28 9.00 7.44
CA ASN A 73 -10.62 10.29 7.60
C ASN A 73 -11.09 11.36 6.58
N GLY A 74 -12.17 11.08 5.84
CA GLY A 74 -12.75 12.00 4.85
C GLY A 74 -11.90 12.18 3.58
N LYS A 75 -10.95 11.29 3.33
CA LYS A 75 -10.05 11.28 2.17
C LYS A 75 -10.66 10.44 1.04
N ILE A 76 -11.79 10.91 0.52
CA ILE A 76 -12.66 10.15 -0.39
C ILE A 76 -11.98 9.88 -1.74
N GLU A 77 -11.15 10.82 -2.21
CA GLU A 77 -10.40 10.65 -3.46
C GLU A 77 -9.37 9.52 -3.35
N GLU A 78 -8.60 9.47 -2.26
CA GLU A 78 -7.60 8.45 -1.98
C GLU A 78 -8.25 7.07 -1.75
N GLU A 79 -9.33 7.02 -0.98
CA GLU A 79 -10.17 5.82 -0.79
C GLU A 79 -10.60 5.25 -2.15
N SER A 80 -11.27 6.07 -2.96
CA SER A 80 -11.81 5.64 -4.25
C SER A 80 -10.71 5.18 -5.21
N LYS A 81 -9.56 5.87 -5.20
CA LYS A 81 -8.40 5.48 -6.01
C LYS A 81 -7.88 4.11 -5.61
N LEU A 82 -7.84 3.80 -4.32
CA LEU A 82 -7.32 2.55 -3.81
C LEU A 82 -8.28 1.39 -4.05
N TYR A 83 -9.59 1.57 -3.86
CA TYR A 83 -10.58 0.55 -4.24
C TYR A 83 -10.56 0.24 -5.74
N ARG A 84 -10.49 1.26 -6.62
CA ARG A 84 -10.35 1.03 -8.06
C ARG A 84 -9.11 0.20 -8.39
N LYS A 85 -7.96 0.54 -7.78
CA LYS A 85 -6.74 -0.25 -7.93
C LYS A 85 -6.93 -1.70 -7.49
N ILE A 86 -7.62 -1.96 -6.38
CA ILE A 86 -7.89 -3.33 -5.92
C ILE A 86 -8.76 -4.08 -6.95
N ILE A 87 -9.79 -3.43 -7.48
CA ILE A 87 -10.70 -4.00 -8.48
C ILE A 87 -9.96 -4.32 -9.78
N ASP A 88 -9.08 -3.42 -10.24
CA ASP A 88 -8.40 -3.52 -11.52
C ASP A 88 -7.21 -4.48 -11.49
N GLU A 89 -6.41 -4.45 -10.41
CA GLU A 89 -5.14 -5.20 -10.33
C GLU A 89 -5.27 -6.51 -9.55
N TYR A 90 -6.29 -6.66 -8.70
CA TYR A 90 -6.51 -7.85 -7.87
C TYR A 90 -7.91 -8.45 -8.12
N SER A 91 -8.36 -8.42 -9.37
CA SER A 91 -9.73 -8.79 -9.80
C SER A 91 -10.18 -10.18 -9.35
N GLU A 92 -9.26 -11.13 -9.25
CA GLU A 92 -9.52 -12.52 -8.85
C GLU A 92 -9.61 -12.70 -7.32
N SER A 93 -9.21 -11.69 -6.55
CA SER A 93 -9.30 -11.73 -5.10
C SER A 93 -10.74 -11.52 -4.62
N SER A 94 -11.13 -12.19 -3.54
CA SER A 94 -12.41 -11.93 -2.86
C SER A 94 -12.53 -10.47 -2.39
N ILE A 95 -11.40 -9.78 -2.21
CA ILE A 95 -11.33 -8.38 -1.81
C ILE A 95 -11.75 -7.43 -2.94
N ALA A 96 -11.56 -7.79 -4.21
CA ALA A 96 -12.05 -6.97 -5.33
C ALA A 96 -13.57 -6.86 -5.33
N GLY A 97 -14.28 -7.93 -4.98
CA GLY A 97 -15.74 -7.90 -4.81
C GLY A 97 -16.17 -6.94 -3.69
N GLN A 98 -15.50 -7.01 -2.53
CA GLN A 98 -15.76 -6.11 -1.40
C GLN A 98 -15.47 -4.65 -1.75
N SER A 99 -14.33 -4.39 -2.39
CA SER A 99 -13.92 -3.06 -2.83
C SER A 99 -14.92 -2.45 -3.80
N ARG A 100 -15.51 -3.26 -4.70
CA ARG A 100 -16.58 -2.80 -5.61
C ARG A 100 -17.86 -2.43 -4.88
N MET A 101 -18.18 -3.11 -3.78
CA MET A 101 -19.35 -2.76 -2.97
C MET A 101 -19.15 -1.47 -2.17
N CYS A 102 -17.91 -1.18 -1.75
CA CYS A 102 -17.57 0.03 -1.01
C CYS A 102 -17.32 1.23 -1.92
N LEU A 103 -17.00 1.01 -3.20
CA LEU A 103 -16.87 2.04 -4.22
C LEU A 103 -18.26 2.44 -4.74
N ASN A 104 -18.81 3.54 -4.23
CA ASN A 104 -20.12 4.08 -4.63
C ASN A 104 -20.17 4.54 -6.10
#